data_AF-A0A2G9FXE0-F1
#
_entry.id   AF-A0A2G9FXE0-F1
#
_cell.length_a   1.000
_cell.length_b   1.000
_cell.length_c   1.000
_cell.angle_alpha   90.00
_cell.angle_beta   90.00
_cell.angle_gamma   90.00
#
_symmetry.space_group_name_H-M   'P 1'
#
loop_
_entity.id
_entity.type
_entity.pdbx_description
1 polymer ?
#
loop_
_entity_poly.entity_id
_entity_poly.type
_entity_poly.pdbx_seq_one_letter_code
_entity_poly.pdbx_strand_id
1 'polypeptide(L)'
;MAASVPRIKLGSQGLEVSKQGLGCMGMSFMYGPPKPEPDMIKVIHHAIDSGVTFLDTSDVYGPHTNEILIGKEIINNSTSSLTLAR
;
A
#
# COMPACT_ATOMS: atom_id res chain seq x y z
N MET A 1 2.14 2.54 22.29
CA MET A 1 2.41 3.56 21.25
C MET A 1 3.00 2.81 20.07
N ALA A 2 2.32 2.77 18.93
CA ALA A 2 2.91 2.19 17.72
C ALA A 2 4.12 3.04 17.32
N ALA A 3 5.24 2.42 17.00
CA ALA A 3 6.42 3.12 16.54
C ALA A 3 6.10 3.80 15.20
N SER A 4 6.30 5.11 15.09
CA SER A 4 6.12 5.82 13.81
C SER A 4 7.22 5.39 12.83
N VAL A 5 6.84 4.91 11.65
CA VAL A 5 7.82 4.56 10.60
C VAL A 5 8.60 5.82 10.18
N PRO A 6 9.96 5.79 10.18
CA PRO A 6 10.76 6.93 9.72
C PRO A 6 10.44 7.35 8.29
N ARG A 7 10.65 8.61 7.96
CA ARG A 7 10.39 9.19 6.63
C ARG A 7 11.68 9.34 5.83
N ILE A 8 11.60 9.25 4.49
CA ILE A 8 12.73 9.42 3.57
C ILE A 8 12.27 10.15 2.30
N LYS A 9 13.17 10.97 1.71
CA LYS A 9 12.94 11.60 0.40
C LYS A 9 13.01 10.55 -0.71
N LEU A 10 12.01 10.55 -1.59
CA LEU A 10 11.95 9.68 -2.76
C LEU A 10 12.32 10.47 -4.02
N GLY A 11 13.47 10.12 -4.61
CA GLY A 11 14.00 10.82 -5.78
C GLY A 11 14.35 12.29 -5.49
N SER A 12 14.35 13.11 -6.55
CA SER A 12 14.71 14.53 -6.51
C SER A 12 13.52 15.49 -6.63
N GLN A 13 12.30 14.96 -6.77
CA GLN A 13 11.08 15.73 -7.03
C GLN A 13 10.40 16.29 -5.76
N GLY A 14 11.03 16.12 -4.60
CA GLY A 14 10.50 16.58 -3.32
C GLY A 14 9.44 15.67 -2.68
N LEU A 15 9.23 14.47 -3.23
CA LEU A 15 8.39 13.45 -2.59
C LEU A 15 9.04 12.96 -1.30
N GLU A 16 8.23 12.72 -0.29
CA GLU A 16 8.64 12.09 0.95
C GLU A 16 7.69 10.95 1.29
N VAL A 17 8.27 9.80 1.65
CA VAL A 17 7.54 8.56 1.89
C VAL A 17 8.02 7.90 3.19
N SER A 18 7.26 6.93 3.70
CA SER A 18 7.73 6.04 4.75
C SER A 18 8.93 5.22 4.27
N LYS A 19 9.96 5.06 5.12
CA LYS A 19 11.16 4.27 4.82
C LYS A 19 10.84 2.78 4.62
N GLN A 20 9.78 2.31 5.26
CA GLN A 20 9.16 1.01 4.99
C GLN A 20 7.96 1.21 4.07
N GLY A 21 7.88 0.43 2.99
CA GLY A 21 6.71 0.34 2.11
C GLY A 21 5.94 -0.97 2.28
N LEU A 22 4.75 -1.03 1.69
CA LEU A 22 3.92 -2.24 1.55
C LEU A 22 3.88 -2.66 0.08
N GLY A 23 4.43 -3.83 -0.23
CA GLY A 23 4.27 -4.46 -1.54
C GLY A 23 2.94 -5.18 -1.64
N CYS A 24 2.13 -4.84 -2.63
CA CYS A 24 0.77 -5.34 -2.76
C CYS A 24 0.66 -6.61 -3.62
N MET A 25 1.75 -7.14 -4.16
CA MET A 25 1.76 -8.33 -5.03
C MET A 25 0.92 -9.47 -4.44
N GLY A 26 1.21 -9.88 -3.20
CA GLY A 26 0.56 -11.02 -2.53
C GLY A 26 -0.93 -10.87 -2.25
N MET A 27 -1.53 -9.70 -2.50
CA MET A 27 -2.97 -9.50 -2.30
C MET A 27 -3.81 -10.11 -3.42
N SER A 28 -3.25 -10.21 -4.63
CA SER A 28 -3.94 -10.75 -5.81
C SER A 28 -3.08 -11.69 -6.65
N PHE A 29 -1.76 -11.76 -6.39
CA PHE A 29 -0.79 -12.44 -7.24
C PHE A 29 0.35 -13.05 -6.44
N MET A 30 0.75 -14.27 -6.82
CA MET A 30 1.86 -15.02 -6.21
C MET A 30 1.68 -15.36 -4.72
N TYR A 31 2.60 -16.17 -4.18
CA TYR A 31 2.68 -16.61 -2.77
C TYR A 31 1.51 -17.42 -2.22
N GLY A 32 0.65 -17.96 -3.08
CA GLY A 32 -0.41 -18.90 -2.74
C GLY A 32 -1.77 -18.47 -3.28
N PRO A 33 -2.85 -19.14 -2.86
CA PRO A 33 -4.20 -18.72 -3.22
C PRO A 33 -4.47 -17.29 -2.72
N PRO A 34 -5.14 -16.44 -3.52
CA PRO A 34 -5.56 -15.12 -3.09
C PRO A 34 -6.34 -15.22 -1.76
N LYS A 35 -6.02 -14.32 -0.83
CA LYS A 35 -6.76 -14.22 0.42
C LYS A 35 -8.06 -13.45 0.19
N PRO A 36 -9.08 -13.65 1.04
CA PRO A 36 -10.31 -12.87 0.96
C PRO A 36 -10.03 -11.36 0.96
N GLU A 37 -10.73 -10.62 0.10
CA GLU A 37 -10.63 -9.15 -0.02
C GLU A 37 -10.65 -8.44 1.36
N PRO A 38 -11.55 -8.78 2.32
CA PRO A 38 -11.58 -8.12 3.63
C PRO A 38 -10.31 -8.28 4.46
N ASP A 39 -9.56 -9.37 4.27
CA ASP A 39 -8.30 -9.57 5.01
C ASP A 39 -7.16 -8.75 4.41
N MET A 40 -7.17 -8.55 3.08
CA MET A 40 -6.19 -7.67 2.42
C MET A 40 -6.43 -6.21 2.77
N ILE A 41 -7.70 -5.79 2.88
CA ILE A 41 -8.10 -4.48 3.37
C ILE A 41 -7.54 -4.23 4.79
N LYS A 42 -7.67 -5.20 5.70
CA LYS A 42 -7.10 -5.10 7.06
C LYS A 42 -5.59 -4.92 7.06
N VAL A 43 -4.87 -5.59 6.15
CA VAL A 43 -3.42 -5.43 6.00
C VAL A 43 -3.06 -4.02 5.54
N ILE A 44 -3.77 -3.48 4.55
CA ILE A 44 -3.58 -2.11 4.07
C ILE A 44 -3.81 -1.10 5.20
N HIS A 45 -4.93 -1.20 5.91
CA HIS A 45 -5.22 -0.32 7.05
C HIS A 45 -4.16 -0.43 8.13
N HIS A 46 -3.77 -1.65 8.52
CA HIS A 46 -2.74 -1.84 9.53
C HIS A 46 -1.41 -1.17 9.14
N ALA A 47 -1.01 -1.26 7.87
CA ALA A 47 0.19 -0.59 7.37
C ALA A 47 0.05 0.94 7.48
N ILE A 48 -1.07 1.51 7.02
CA ILE A 48 -1.34 2.95 7.06
C ILE A 48 -1.38 3.46 8.51
N ASP A 49 -2.10 2.77 9.40
CA ASP A 49 -2.20 3.08 10.83
C ASP A 49 -0.85 3.00 11.54
N SER A 50 0.05 2.17 11.03
CA SER A 50 1.44 2.05 11.52
C SER A 50 2.37 3.14 10.95
N GLY A 51 1.87 4.02 10.07
CA GLY A 51 2.63 5.12 9.46
C GLY A 51 3.28 4.79 8.12
N VAL A 52 2.91 3.68 7.47
CA VAL A 52 3.31 3.39 6.08
C VAL A 52 2.52 4.29 5.14
N THR A 53 3.23 4.98 4.25
CA THR A 53 2.64 5.85 3.23
C THR A 53 3.09 5.48 1.82
N PHE A 54 3.88 4.41 1.65
CA PHE A 54 4.41 3.97 0.37
C PHE A 54 3.85 2.61 0.01
N LEU A 55 2.97 2.57 -0.99
CA LEU A 55 2.34 1.35 -1.49
C LEU A 55 2.92 1.04 -2.88
N ASP A 56 3.31 -0.20 -3.10
CA ASP A 56 3.88 -0.69 -4.35
C ASP A 56 2.91 -1.67 -5.03
N THR A 57 2.57 -1.40 -6.28
CA THR A 57 1.69 -2.22 -7.12
C THR A 57 2.19 -2.28 -8.56
N SER A 58 1.53 -3.06 -9.41
CA SER A 58 1.81 -3.15 -10.84
C SER A 58 0.60 -3.72 -11.58
N ASP A 59 0.46 -3.42 -12.87
CA ASP A 59 -0.57 -4.02 -13.75
C ASP A 59 -0.52 -5.57 -13.75
N VAL A 60 0.68 -6.14 -13.52
CA VAL A 60 0.92 -7.59 -13.49
C VAL A 60 0.38 -8.23 -12.21
N TYR A 61 0.22 -7.47 -11.12
CA TYR A 61 -0.22 -8.00 -9.84
C TYR A 61 -1.72 -8.29 -9.90
N GLY A 62 -2.08 -9.49 -10.37
CA GLY A 62 -3.46 -9.93 -10.52
C GLY A 62 -4.13 -9.06 -11.59
N PRO A 63 -4.04 -9.43 -12.88
CA PRO A 63 -4.36 -8.56 -14.01
C PRO A 63 -5.59 -7.67 -13.76
N HIS A 64 -5.34 -6.36 -13.59
CA HIS A 64 -6.35 -5.31 -13.33
C HIS A 64 -7.13 -5.37 -12.00
N THR A 65 -6.82 -6.27 -11.07
CA THR A 65 -7.60 -6.43 -9.81
C THR A 65 -6.96 -5.80 -8.59
N ASN A 66 -5.62 -5.76 -8.49
CA ASN A 66 -4.93 -5.22 -7.31
C ASN A 66 -5.10 -3.71 -7.16
N GLU A 67 -4.99 -2.99 -8.28
CA GLU A 67 -5.16 -1.54 -8.26
C GLU A 67 -6.61 -1.12 -7.98
N ILE A 68 -7.59 -1.94 -8.37
CA ILE A 68 -9.00 -1.73 -7.99
C ILE A 68 -9.15 -1.86 -6.47
N LEU A 69 -8.55 -2.89 -5.86
CA LEU A 69 -8.57 -3.08 -4.42
C LEU A 69 -7.93 -1.89 -3.70
N ILE A 70 -6.71 -1.50 -4.10
CA ILE A 70 -5.99 -0.37 -3.51
C ILE A 70 -6.77 0.94 -3.69
N GLY A 71 -7.34 1.17 -4.87
CA GLY A 71 -8.09 2.39 -5.19
C GLY A 71 -9.31 2.58 -4.29
N LYS A 72 -10.04 1.51 -3.96
CA LYS A 72 -11.14 1.55 -2.98
C LYS A 72 -10.65 2.06 -1.62
N GLU A 73 -9.50 1.58 -1.16
CA GLU A 73 -8.97 1.91 0.16
C GLU A 73 -8.32 3.29 0.26
N ILE A 74 -7.66 3.75 -0.80
CA ILE A 74 -7.09 5.10 -0.86
C ILE A 74 -8.21 6.15 -0.77
N ILE A 75 -9.34 5.95 -1.47
CA ILE A 75 -10.48 6.87 -1.43
C ILE A 75 -11.06 6.95 -0.01
N ASN A 76 -11.17 5.80 0.67
CA ASN A 76 -11.74 5.72 2.02
C ASN A 76 -10.83 6.32 3.11
N ASN A 77 -9.52 6.45 2.87
CA ASN A 77 -8.52 6.96 3.85
C ASN A 77 -7.92 8.32 3.43
N SER A 78 -8.77 9.28 3.07
CA SER A 78 -8.39 10.61 2.53
C SER A 78 -7.55 11.51 3.47
N THR A 79 -7.24 11.09 4.69
CA THR A 79 -6.53 11.90 5.71
C THR A 79 -5.00 11.77 5.70
N SER A 80 -4.44 10.77 5.01
CA SER A 80 -2.99 10.54 4.95
C SER A 80 -2.45 10.72 3.54
N SER A 81 -1.37 11.48 3.37
CA SER A 81 -0.66 11.62 2.08
C SER A 81 -0.02 10.29 1.69
N LEU A 82 -0.72 9.47 0.93
CA LEU A 82 -0.24 8.19 0.40
C LEU A 82 0.46 8.39 -0.96
N THR A 83 1.52 7.62 -1.19
CA THR A 83 2.24 7.54 -2.45
C THR A 83 2.11 6.13 -3.00
N LEU A 84 1.60 6.02 -4.23
CA LEU A 84 1.47 4.77 -4.96
C LEU A 84 2.58 4.67 -6.02
N ALA A 85 3.40 3.63 -5.94
CA ALA A 85 4.32 3.23 -7.00
C ALA A 85 3.63 2.21 -7.91
N ARG A 86 3.71 2.42 -9.22
CA ARG A 86 3.19 1.56 -10.29
C ARG A 86 4.30 1.18 -11.25
#